data_AF-A0A847P1V5-F1
#
_entry.id   AF-A0A847P1V5-F1
#
_cell.length_a   1.000
_cell.length_b   1.000
_cell.length_c   1.000
_cell.angle_alpha   90.00
_cell.angle_beta   90.00
_cell.angle_gamma   90.00
#
_symmetry.space_group_name_H-M   'P 1'
#
loop_
_entity.id
_entity.type
_entity.pdbx_description
1 polymer ?
#
loop_
_entity_poly.entity_id
_entity_poly.type
_entity_poly.pdbx_seq_one_letter_code
_entity_poly.pdbx_strand_id
1 'polypeptide(L)'
;MILLRFYRLYLSVLGGAVVFFTLLHSWWAWLGSSILLRIIWALGETKFNNYRNNKYFEQHSYEFKQLLGPYGIRMINKAESDPLIKKSLCEVFTPDLKKLQETLKQLEMMDTLFTAGLRPDSDTYHLHDLKLKYAKHRLQKTSNQS
;
A
#
# COMPACT_ATOMS: atom_id res chain seq x y z
N MET A 1 14.68 -4.89 1.81
CA MET A 1 14.05 -5.05 0.48
C MET A 1 14.98 -5.63 -0.60
N ILE A 2 16.29 -5.36 -0.59
CA ILE A 2 17.25 -5.87 -1.60
C ILE A 2 17.41 -7.40 -1.57
N LEU A 3 17.49 -8.01 -0.38
CA LEU A 3 17.57 -9.47 -0.20
C LEU A 3 16.39 -10.23 -0.83
N LEU A 4 15.17 -9.72 -0.66
CA LEU A 4 13.96 -10.30 -1.27
C LEU A 4 13.95 -10.14 -2.80
N ARG A 5 14.49 -9.04 -3.34
CA ARG A 5 14.62 -8.85 -4.80
C ARG A 5 15.64 -9.81 -5.39
N PHE A 6 16.75 -10.04 -4.69
CA PHE A 6 17.76 -11.03 -5.08
C PHE A 6 17.13 -12.42 -5.14
N TYR A 7 16.47 -12.86 -4.06
CA TYR A 7 15.85 -14.17 -3.97
C TYR A 7 14.80 -14.44 -5.08
N ARG A 8 14.00 -13.42 -5.45
CA ARG A 8 13.03 -13.52 -6.56
C ARG A 8 13.69 -13.76 -7.92
N LEU A 9 14.85 -13.15 -8.16
CA LEU A 9 15.59 -13.33 -9.40
C LEU A 9 16.10 -14.76 -9.52
N TYR A 10 16.73 -15.29 -8.46
CA TYR A 10 17.25 -16.66 -8.44
C TYR A 10 16.14 -17.73 -8.54
N LEU A 11 14.99 -17.53 -7.87
CA LEU A 11 13.85 -18.44 -8.01
C LEU A 11 13.29 -18.45 -9.44
N SER A 12 13.22 -17.29 -10.11
CA SER A 12 12.76 -17.23 -11.50
C SER A 12 13.72 -17.94 -12.47
N VAL A 13 15.03 -17.84 -12.21
CA VAL A 13 16.07 -18.51 -13.01
C VAL A 13 16.11 -20.02 -12.75
N LEU A 14 15.94 -20.43 -11.50
CA LEU A 14 15.82 -21.85 -11.11
C LEU A 14 14.58 -22.50 -11.71
N GLY A 15 13.42 -21.84 -11.63
CA GLY A 15 12.20 -22.34 -12.25
C GLY A 15 12.33 -22.47 -13.77
N GLY A 16 13.04 -21.54 -14.42
CA GLY A 16 13.42 -21.70 -15.82
C GLY A 16 14.31 -22.90 -16.07
N ALA A 17 15.34 -23.09 -15.24
CA ALA A 17 16.29 -24.20 -15.39
C ALA A 17 15.59 -25.57 -15.25
N VAL A 18 14.64 -25.70 -14.31
CA VAL A 18 13.83 -26.92 -14.15
C VAL A 18 13.05 -27.24 -15.42
N VAL A 19 12.41 -26.24 -16.04
CA VAL A 19 11.64 -26.42 -17.29
C VAL A 19 12.54 -26.79 -18.48
N PHE A 20 13.73 -26.19 -18.55
CA PHE A 20 14.73 -26.49 -19.59
C PHE A 20 15.20 -27.95 -19.54
N PHE A 21 15.48 -28.47 -18.34
CA PHE A 21 15.99 -29.83 -18.17
C PHE A 21 14.90 -30.92 -18.27
N THR A 22 13.62 -30.60 -18.01
CA THR A 22 12.57 -31.62 -17.88
C THR A 22 11.60 -31.70 -19.06
N LEU A 23 11.29 -30.57 -19.73
CA LEU A 23 10.17 -30.50 -20.67
C LEU A 23 10.60 -30.11 -22.08
N LEU A 24 11.44 -29.08 -22.21
CA LEU A 24 11.81 -28.49 -23.52
C LEU A 24 13.27 -28.04 -23.48
N HIS A 25 14.15 -28.77 -24.16
CA HIS A 25 15.59 -28.46 -24.33
C HIS A 25 15.86 -27.27 -25.26
N SER A 26 14.96 -26.27 -25.26
CA SER A 26 15.10 -25.05 -26.05
C SER A 26 15.46 -23.88 -25.13
N TRP A 27 16.49 -23.13 -25.49
CA TRP A 27 16.89 -21.91 -24.79
C TRP A 27 15.73 -20.91 -24.63
N TRP A 28 14.81 -20.88 -25.61
CA TRP A 28 13.60 -20.06 -25.58
C TRP A 28 12.60 -20.50 -24.50
N ALA A 29 12.54 -21.80 -24.18
CA ALA A 29 11.68 -22.31 -23.12
C ALA A 29 12.20 -21.90 -21.73
N TRP A 30 13.53 -21.82 -21.55
CA TRP A 30 14.15 -21.31 -20.33
C TRP A 30 13.85 -19.81 -20.10
N LEU A 31 14.06 -18.98 -21.13
CA LEU A 31 13.75 -17.55 -21.05
C LEU A 31 12.25 -17.31 -20.83
N GLY A 32 11.39 -17.97 -21.60
CA GLY A 32 9.94 -17.80 -21.50
C GLY A 32 9.38 -18.17 -20.13
N SER A 33 9.82 -19.29 -19.56
CA SER A 33 9.37 -19.74 -18.22
C SER A 33 9.87 -18.83 -17.09
N SER A 34 11.10 -18.32 -17.17
CA SER A 34 11.61 -17.36 -16.17
C SER A 34 10.83 -16.03 -16.17
N ILE A 35 10.45 -15.54 -17.34
CA ILE A 35 9.63 -14.33 -17.50
C ILE A 35 8.20 -14.58 -17.00
N LEU A 36 7.60 -15.71 -17.37
CA LEU A 36 6.26 -16.11 -16.90
C LEU A 36 6.19 -16.20 -15.38
N LEU A 37 7.19 -16.81 -14.74
CA LEU A 37 7.26 -16.88 -13.27
C LEU A 37 7.29 -15.50 -12.63
N ARG A 38 8.03 -14.55 -13.21
CA ARG A 38 8.02 -13.16 -12.71
C ARG A 38 6.66 -12.48 -12.87
N ILE A 39 5.99 -12.70 -14.00
CA ILE A 39 4.66 -12.13 -14.25
C ILE A 39 3.66 -12.72 -13.25
N ILE A 40 3.63 -14.04 -13.06
CA ILE A 40 2.76 -14.72 -12.10
C ILE A 40 3.03 -14.21 -10.68
N TRP A 41 4.29 -14.07 -10.30
CA TRP A 41 4.64 -13.54 -8.99
C TRP A 41 4.17 -12.09 -8.80
N ALA A 42 4.41 -11.22 -9.79
CA ALA A 42 3.96 -9.83 -9.75
C ALA A 42 2.42 -9.72 -9.68
N LEU A 43 1.70 -10.58 -10.40
CA LEU A 43 0.24 -10.69 -10.33
C LEU A 43 -0.23 -11.20 -8.95
N GLY A 44 0.51 -12.15 -8.36
CA GLY A 44 0.25 -12.63 -7.01
C GLY A 44 0.41 -11.52 -5.97
N GLU A 45 1.48 -10.73 -6.06
CA GLU A 45 1.72 -9.60 -5.14
C GLU A 45 0.69 -8.49 -5.28
N THR A 46 0.30 -8.16 -6.50
CA THR A 46 -0.73 -7.14 -6.73
C THR A 46 -2.08 -7.60 -6.19
N LYS A 47 -2.49 -8.85 -6.46
CA LYS A 47 -3.72 -9.42 -5.87
C LYS A 47 -3.68 -9.46 -4.34
N PHE A 48 -2.57 -9.92 -3.76
CA PHE A 48 -2.42 -9.97 -2.30
C PHE A 48 -2.48 -8.58 -1.66
N ASN A 49 -1.79 -7.60 -2.23
CA ASN A 49 -1.83 -6.22 -1.74
C ASN A 49 -3.25 -5.62 -1.88
N ASN A 50 -3.95 -5.88 -2.98
CA ASN A 50 -5.32 -5.40 -3.17
C ASN A 50 -6.28 -6.03 -2.15
N TYR A 51 -6.17 -7.34 -1.91
CA TYR A 51 -6.96 -8.02 -0.89
C TYR A 51 -6.71 -7.44 0.50
N ARG A 52 -5.43 -7.26 0.87
CA ARG A 52 -5.05 -6.64 2.14
C ARG A 52 -5.60 -5.22 2.27
N ASN A 53 -5.46 -4.40 1.24
CA ASN A 53 -5.96 -3.03 1.22
C ASN A 53 -7.49 -2.98 1.35
N ASN A 54 -8.22 -3.87 0.67
CA ASN A 54 -9.67 -3.98 0.82
C ASN A 54 -10.06 -4.30 2.26
N LYS A 55 -9.38 -5.27 2.87
CA LYS A 55 -9.62 -5.64 4.27
C LYS A 55 -9.39 -4.48 5.23
N TYR A 56 -8.27 -3.75 5.08
CA TYR A 56 -7.98 -2.58 5.92
C TYR A 56 -8.99 -1.45 5.69
N PHE A 57 -9.40 -1.26 4.45
CA PHE A 57 -10.40 -0.27 4.09
C PHE A 57 -11.76 -0.56 4.72
N GLU A 58 -12.24 -1.79 4.64
CA GLU A 58 -13.50 -2.21 5.27
C GLU A 58 -13.46 -2.01 6.78
N GLN A 59 -12.35 -2.38 7.43
CA GLN A 59 -12.18 -2.27 8.88
C GLN A 59 -12.22 -0.83 9.40
N HIS A 60 -11.64 0.13 8.66
CA HIS A 60 -11.44 1.50 9.14
C HIS A 60 -12.35 2.54 8.48
N SER A 61 -13.00 2.22 7.37
CA SER A 61 -13.86 3.14 6.63
C SER A 61 -14.96 3.75 7.49
N TYR A 62 -15.61 2.96 8.34
CA TYR A 62 -16.71 3.42 9.19
C TYR A 62 -16.24 4.43 10.24
N GLU A 63 -15.21 4.10 11.01
CA GLU A 63 -14.65 4.98 12.03
C GLU A 63 -14.10 6.27 11.40
N PHE A 64 -13.48 6.17 10.22
CA PHE A 64 -13.01 7.33 9.47
C PHE A 64 -14.15 8.26 9.05
N LYS A 65 -15.28 7.71 8.55
CA LYS A 65 -16.48 8.48 8.21
C LYS A 65 -17.05 9.20 9.43
N GLN A 66 -17.11 8.52 10.58
CA GLN A 66 -17.64 9.09 11.82
C GLN A 66 -16.77 10.24 12.34
N LEU A 67 -15.45 10.06 12.35
CA LEU A 67 -14.52 11.05 12.88
C LEU A 67 -14.49 12.33 12.03
N LEU A 68 -14.48 12.18 10.70
CA LEU A 68 -14.20 13.27 9.76
C LEU A 68 -15.45 13.80 9.06
N GLY A 69 -16.63 13.24 9.37
CA GLY A 69 -17.93 13.71 8.92
C GLY A 69 -18.06 13.79 7.39
N PRO A 70 -18.66 14.86 6.83
CA PRO A 70 -18.93 14.99 5.40
C PRO A 70 -17.69 14.89 4.49
N TYR A 71 -16.51 15.30 4.99
CA TYR A 71 -15.26 15.20 4.24
C TYR A 71 -14.71 13.78 4.25
N GLY A 72 -14.80 13.07 5.39
CA GLY A 72 -14.46 11.66 5.49
C GLY A 72 -15.31 10.78 4.57
N ILE A 73 -16.62 11.04 4.54
CA ILE A 73 -17.57 10.33 3.67
C ILE A 73 -17.20 10.53 2.19
N ARG A 74 -16.98 11.78 1.76
CA ARG A 74 -16.58 12.09 0.39
C ARG A 74 -15.29 11.37 -0.01
N MET A 75 -14.28 11.36 0.86
CA MET A 75 -13.01 10.69 0.57
C MET A 75 -13.12 9.18 0.50
N ILE A 76 -13.94 8.56 1.36
CA ILE A 76 -14.17 7.11 1.28
C ILE A 76 -14.92 6.76 -0.01
N ASN A 77 -15.96 7.52 -0.38
CA ASN A 77 -16.67 7.27 -1.63
C ASN A 77 -15.75 7.46 -2.85
N LYS A 78 -14.84 8.45 -2.82
CA LYS A 78 -13.82 8.63 -3.86
C LYS A 78 -12.80 7.48 -3.88
N ALA A 79 -12.47 6.92 -2.73
CA ALA A 79 -11.58 5.76 -2.62
C ALA A 79 -12.24 4.44 -3.05
N GLU A 80 -13.57 4.35 -3.06
CA GLU A 80 -14.27 3.19 -3.62
C GLU A 80 -14.14 3.14 -5.15
N SER A 81 -14.09 4.30 -5.81
CA SER A 81 -13.91 4.39 -7.27
C SER A 81 -12.44 4.53 -7.70
N ASP A 82 -11.58 5.15 -6.89
CA ASP A 82 -10.17 5.38 -7.20
C ASP A 82 -9.23 4.48 -6.36
N PRO A 83 -8.55 3.49 -6.98
CA PRO A 83 -7.65 2.58 -6.27
C PRO A 83 -6.38 3.29 -5.73
N LEU A 84 -5.96 4.42 -6.30
CA LEU A 84 -4.81 5.18 -5.80
C LEU A 84 -5.13 5.85 -4.47
N ILE A 85 -6.30 6.49 -4.38
CA ILE A 85 -6.78 7.12 -3.14
C ILE A 85 -7.03 6.05 -2.09
N LYS A 86 -7.62 4.91 -2.48
CA LYS A 86 -7.78 3.75 -1.59
C LYS A 86 -6.47 3.31 -0.98
N LYS A 87 -5.45 3.11 -1.83
CA LYS A 87 -4.12 2.69 -1.39
C LYS A 87 -3.49 3.71 -0.44
N SER A 88 -3.62 5.00 -0.75
CA SER A 88 -3.13 6.11 0.09
C SER A 88 -3.80 6.16 1.46
N LEU A 89 -5.12 5.95 1.54
CA LEU A 89 -5.82 5.85 2.83
C LEU A 89 -5.42 4.60 3.61
N CYS A 90 -5.16 3.49 2.93
CA CYS A 90 -4.73 2.24 3.56
C CYS A 90 -3.38 2.36 4.29
N GLU A 91 -2.55 3.35 3.97
CA GLU A 91 -1.31 3.65 4.71
C GLU A 91 -1.58 4.01 6.17
N VAL A 92 -2.73 4.63 6.42
CA VAL A 92 -3.18 5.06 7.76
C VAL A 92 -4.16 4.08 8.39
N PHE A 93 -4.81 3.25 7.57
CA PHE A 93 -5.67 2.15 8.01
C PHE A 93 -4.89 0.88 8.33
N THR A 94 -3.55 0.95 8.31
CA THR A 94 -2.73 -0.18 8.75
C THR A 94 -3.06 -0.57 10.20
N PRO A 95 -3.19 -1.87 10.53
CA PRO A 95 -3.32 -2.33 11.90
C PRO A 95 -1.99 -2.27 12.67
N ASP A 96 -0.87 -2.22 11.96
CA ASP A 96 0.47 -2.16 12.54
C ASP A 96 0.77 -0.74 13.05
N LEU A 97 0.82 -0.58 14.37
CA LEU A 97 1.04 0.70 15.05
C LEU A 97 2.43 1.29 14.79
N LYS A 98 3.46 0.45 14.59
CA LYS A 98 4.82 0.94 14.30
C LYS A 98 4.84 1.59 12.92
N LYS A 99 4.25 0.94 11.93
CA LYS A 99 4.06 1.53 10.60
C LYS A 99 3.19 2.78 10.65
N LEU A 100 2.11 2.77 11.44
CA LEU A 100 1.26 3.94 11.60
C LEU A 100 2.05 5.14 12.14
N GLN A 101 2.92 4.94 13.13
CA GLN A 101 3.81 5.97 13.67
C GLN A 101 4.81 6.49 12.62
N GLU A 102 5.41 5.60 11.83
CA GLU A 102 6.31 6.00 10.72
C GLU A 102 5.57 6.83 9.67
N THR A 103 4.38 6.38 9.25
CA THR A 103 3.51 7.11 8.32
C THR A 103 3.12 8.48 8.88
N LEU A 104 2.79 8.57 10.17
CA LEU A 104 2.44 9.83 10.81
C LEU A 104 3.62 10.81 10.80
N LYS A 105 4.84 10.36 11.11
CA LYS A 105 6.04 11.21 11.02
C LYS A 105 6.25 11.75 9.60
N GLN A 106 6.02 10.92 8.59
CA GLN A 106 6.10 11.35 7.18
C GLN A 106 5.02 12.38 6.84
N LEU A 107 3.79 12.17 7.29
CA LEU A 107 2.70 13.12 7.10
C LEU A 107 2.99 14.47 7.78
N GLU A 108 3.52 14.46 9.00
CA GLU A 108 3.91 15.68 9.72
C GLU A 108 5.06 16.42 9.02
N MET A 109 6.06 15.71 8.51
CA MET A 109 7.12 16.31 7.69
C MET A 109 6.56 16.94 6.40
N MET A 110 5.57 16.31 5.77
CA MET A 110 4.92 16.93 4.60
C MET A 110 4.10 18.15 4.99
N ASP A 111 3.47 18.15 6.17
CA ASP A 111 2.70 19.30 6.67
C ASP A 111 3.59 20.53 6.92
N THR A 112 4.80 20.31 7.45
CA THR A 112 5.78 21.39 7.61
C THR A 112 6.26 21.94 6.27
N LEU A 113 6.40 21.10 5.25
CA LEU A 113 6.71 21.56 3.88
C LEU A 113 5.55 22.34 3.26
N PHE A 114 4.31 21.93 3.49
CA PHE A 114 3.12 22.62 2.97
C PHE A 114 2.93 23.99 3.61
N THR A 115 3.14 24.09 4.92
CA THR A 115 3.12 25.36 5.65
C THR A 115 4.28 26.27 5.26
N ALA A 116 5.42 25.72 4.85
CA ALA A 116 6.55 26.47 4.30
C ALA A 116 6.35 26.94 2.84
N GLY A 117 5.20 26.64 2.21
CA GLY A 117 4.80 27.19 0.91
C GLY A 117 4.72 26.18 -0.24
N LEU A 118 5.06 24.90 -0.03
CA LEU A 118 5.00 23.85 -1.07
C LEU A 118 3.63 23.17 -1.12
N ARG A 119 2.54 23.95 -1.16
CA ARG A 119 1.19 23.41 -1.08
C ARG A 119 0.81 22.68 -2.38
N PRO A 120 0.41 21.39 -2.33
CA PRO A 120 -0.07 20.67 -3.50
C PRO A 120 -1.51 21.06 -3.83
N ASP A 121 -2.04 20.47 -4.91
CA ASP A 121 -3.45 20.63 -5.31
C ASP A 121 -4.42 20.41 -4.15
N SER A 122 -5.56 21.11 -4.19
CA SER A 122 -6.55 21.16 -3.10
C SER A 122 -6.98 19.77 -2.64
N ASP A 123 -7.25 18.86 -3.57
CA ASP A 123 -7.69 17.49 -3.28
C ASP A 123 -6.62 16.67 -2.56
N THR A 124 -5.36 16.84 -2.96
CA THR A 124 -4.21 16.14 -2.38
C THR A 124 -3.92 16.66 -0.98
N TYR A 125 -4.03 17.98 -0.79
CA TYR A 125 -3.92 18.62 0.52
C TYR A 125 -5.04 18.15 1.47
N HIS A 126 -6.29 18.09 0.99
CA HIS A 126 -7.40 17.59 1.80
C HIS A 126 -7.24 16.12 2.19
N LEU A 127 -6.80 15.26 1.26
CA LEU A 127 -6.49 13.88 1.58
C LEU A 127 -5.41 13.78 2.66
N HIS A 128 -4.34 14.56 2.54
CA HIS A 128 -3.25 14.58 3.52
C HIS A 128 -3.74 15.00 4.93
N ASP A 129 -4.48 16.10 5.04
CA ASP A 129 -4.99 16.60 6.33
C ASP A 129 -5.92 15.56 7.01
N LEU A 130 -6.81 14.94 6.23
CA LEU A 130 -7.71 13.89 6.73
C LEU A 130 -6.93 12.65 7.21
N LYS A 131 -5.88 12.26 6.48
CA LYS A 131 -4.97 11.18 6.89
C LYS A 131 -4.26 11.53 8.21
N LEU A 132 -3.73 12.75 8.33
CA LEU A 132 -3.00 13.21 9.51
C LEU A 132 -3.90 13.25 10.76
N LYS A 133 -5.12 13.80 10.64
CA LYS A 133 -6.11 13.83 11.73
C LYS A 133 -6.49 12.42 12.20
N TYR A 134 -6.77 11.51 11.27
CA TYR A 134 -7.13 10.14 11.62
C TYR A 134 -5.96 9.36 12.25
N ALA A 135 -4.75 9.51 11.72
CA ALA A 135 -3.54 8.88 12.26
C ALA A 135 -3.30 9.28 13.73
N LYS A 136 -3.38 10.59 14.01
CA LYS A 136 -3.21 11.15 15.36
C LYS A 136 -4.24 10.60 16.33
N HIS A 137 -5.51 10.61 15.92
CA HIS A 137 -6.61 10.07 16.73
C HIS A 137 -6.39 8.60 17.07
N ARG A 138 -6.00 7.76 16.10
CA ARG A 138 -5.77 6.33 16.34
C ARG A 138 -4.65 6.09 17.34
N LEU A 139 -3.51 6.77 17.20
CA LEU A 139 -2.40 6.63 18.13
C LEU A 139 -2.77 7.10 19.55
N GLN A 140 -3.50 8.20 19.67
CA GLN A 140 -4.00 8.69 20.96
C GLN A 140 -4.96 7.70 21.62
N LYS A 141 -5.91 7.16 20.85
CA LYS A 141 -6.87 6.14 21.34
C LYS A 141 -6.15 4.90 21.85
N THR A 142 -5.14 4.41 21.13
CA THR A 142 -4.37 3.25 21.56
C THR A 142 -3.48 3.54 22.77
N SER A 143 -2.89 4.74 22.86
CA SER A 143 -2.10 5.16 24.02
C SER A 143 -2.93 5.32 25.30
N ASN A 144 -4.21 5.67 25.19
CA ASN A 144 -5.11 5.81 26.34
C ASN A 144 -5.71 4.46 26.79
N GLN A 145 -5.52 3.39 26.01
CA GLN A 145 -6.03 2.04 26.30
C GLN A 145 -4.94 1.09 26.81
N SER A 146 -3.67 1.52 26.77
CA SER A 146 -2.50 0.82 27.33
C SER A 146 -2.18 1.33 28.73
#